data_AF-A0A7K0KJB2-F1
#
_entry.id   AF-A0A7K0KJB2-F1
#
_cell.length_a   1.000
_cell.length_b   1.000
_cell.length_c   1.000
_cell.angle_alpha   90.00
_cell.angle_beta   90.00
_cell.angle_gamma   90.00
#
_symmetry.space_group_name_H-M   'P 1'
#
loop_
_entity.id
_entity.type
_entity.pdbx_description
1 polymer ?
#
loop_
_entity_poly.entity_id
_entity_poly.type
_entity_poly.pdbx_seq_one_letter_code
_entity_poly.pdbx_strand_id
1 'polypeptide(L)'
;MPVEMKVLMNHIYEYQKGVRRMVLFTFNQKYEPAVVDRMRRLQLPFLLQPVGNGCLNLYFGRRECLDAVRMIVDKPLSRLTPEEDFILGAMLGYDLCAQCERYCERKCRRGHCGAAGA
;
A
#
# COMPACT_ATOMS: atom_id res chain seq x y z
N MET A 1 -1.59 -25.00 3.35
CA MET A 1 -1.26 -23.60 3.01
C MET A 1 -1.57 -22.71 4.21
N PRO A 2 -0.60 -21.95 4.74
CA PRO A 2 -0.82 -20.97 5.81
C PRO A 2 -1.88 -19.94 5.42
N VAL A 3 -2.60 -19.38 6.41
CA VAL A 3 -3.69 -18.41 6.18
C VAL A 3 -3.20 -17.19 5.41
N GLU A 4 -2.02 -16.66 5.75
CA GLU A 4 -1.40 -15.51 5.09
C GLU A 4 -1.21 -15.75 3.58
N MET A 5 -0.83 -16.97 3.19
CA MET A 5 -0.66 -17.31 1.77
C MET A 5 -2.00 -17.38 1.03
N LYS A 6 -3.08 -17.81 1.69
CA LYS A 6 -4.44 -17.79 1.10
C LYS A 6 -4.90 -16.36 0.85
N VAL A 7 -4.64 -15.46 1.80
CA VAL A 7 -4.96 -14.03 1.66
C VAL A 7 -4.15 -13.42 0.51
N LEU A 8 -2.86 -13.73 0.39
CA LEU A 8 -2.05 -13.29 -0.75
C LEU A 8 -2.62 -13.79 -2.09
N MET A 9 -3.09 -15.05 -2.17
CA MET A 9 -3.70 -15.56 -3.40
C MET A 9 -4.97 -14.81 -3.77
N ASN A 10 -5.80 -14.46 -2.78
CA ASN A 10 -6.99 -13.65 -3.01
C ASN A 10 -6.62 -12.27 -3.57
N HIS A 11 -5.62 -11.60 -3.00
CA HIS A 11 -5.15 -10.31 -3.50
C HIS A 11 -4.60 -10.38 -4.94
N ILE A 12 -3.87 -11.44 -5.27
CA ILE A 12 -3.40 -11.66 -6.65
C ILE A 12 -4.59 -11.82 -7.60
N TYR A 13 -5.61 -12.58 -7.19
CA TYR A 13 -6.81 -12.79 -7.98
C TYR A 13 -7.58 -11.48 -8.22
N GLU A 14 -7.78 -10.66 -7.18
CA GLU A 14 -8.41 -9.34 -7.28
C GLU A 14 -7.65 -8.41 -8.22
N TYR A 15 -6.32 -8.39 -8.14
CA TYR A 15 -5.48 -7.62 -9.05
C TYR A 15 -5.63 -8.09 -10.51
N GLN A 16 -5.58 -9.40 -10.74
CA GLN A 16 -5.73 -9.97 -12.09
C GLN A 16 -7.12 -9.72 -12.69
N LYS A 17 -8.17 -9.64 -11.86
CA LYS A 17 -9.52 -9.27 -12.29
C LYS A 17 -9.70 -7.76 -12.49
N GLY A 18 -8.70 -6.95 -12.16
CA GLY A 18 -8.73 -5.50 -12.34
C GLY A 18 -9.52 -4.76 -11.26
N VAL A 19 -9.80 -5.40 -10.11
CA VAL A 19 -10.50 -4.78 -8.98
C VAL A 19 -9.67 -3.64 -8.39
N ARG A 20 -8.34 -3.80 -8.36
CA ARG A 20 -7.39 -2.81 -7.85
C ARG A 20 -6.19 -2.69 -8.77
N ARG A 21 -5.61 -1.50 -8.86
CA ARG A 21 -4.42 -1.23 -9.69
C ARG A 21 -3.11 -1.57 -8.97
N MET A 22 -3.14 -1.58 -7.64
CA MET A 22 -2.02 -1.92 -6.76
C MET A 22 -2.55 -2.52 -5.46
N VAL A 23 -1.77 -3.40 -4.85
CA VAL A 23 -2.08 -4.01 -3.55
C VAL A 23 -0.88 -3.84 -2.61
N LEU A 24 -1.18 -3.55 -1.35
CA LEU A 24 -0.28 -3.63 -0.21
C LEU A 24 -0.70 -4.84 0.64
N PHE A 25 0.23 -5.74 0.92
CA PHE A 25 0.02 -6.88 1.79
C PHE A 25 1.17 -7.02 2.78
N THR A 26 0.86 -7.03 4.08
CA THR A 26 1.84 -7.21 5.15
C THR A 26 1.90 -8.67 5.59
N PHE A 27 3.09 -9.24 5.69
CA PHE A 27 3.28 -10.65 6.07
C PHE A 27 4.58 -10.85 6.86
N ASN A 28 4.68 -11.97 7.58
CA ASN A 28 5.89 -12.30 8.32
C ASN A 28 7.06 -12.66 7.38
N GLN A 29 8.25 -12.14 7.66
CA GLN A 29 9.46 -12.33 6.87
C GLN A 29 9.81 -13.80 6.63
N LYS A 30 9.42 -14.72 7.53
CA LYS A 30 9.65 -16.17 7.33
C LYS A 30 9.07 -16.73 6.02
N TYR A 31 8.08 -16.05 5.43
CA TYR A 31 7.47 -16.44 4.16
C TYR A 31 8.04 -15.70 2.95
N GLU A 32 9.01 -14.80 3.13
CA GLU A 32 9.62 -14.02 2.06
C GLU A 32 10.05 -14.87 0.86
N PRO A 33 10.76 -16.02 1.03
CA PRO A 33 11.16 -16.84 -0.11
C PRO A 33 9.96 -17.35 -0.92
N ALA A 34 8.90 -17.81 -0.24
CA ALA A 34 7.71 -18.33 -0.89
C ALA A 34 6.92 -17.24 -1.64
N VAL A 35 6.87 -16.02 -1.08
CA VAL A 35 6.22 -14.86 -1.69
C VAL A 35 7.00 -14.41 -2.93
N VAL A 36 8.32 -14.27 -2.83
CA VAL A 36 9.20 -13.87 -3.95
C VAL A 36 9.11 -14.87 -5.09
N ASP A 37 9.22 -16.17 -4.81
CA ASP A 37 9.10 -17.22 -5.83
C ASP A 37 7.74 -17.22 -6.53
N ARG A 38 6.68 -16.88 -5.80
CA ARG A 38 5.34 -16.76 -6.38
C ARG A 38 5.23 -15.54 -7.29
N MET A 39 5.69 -14.38 -6.84
CA MET A 39 5.65 -13.15 -7.65
C MET A 39 6.45 -13.30 -8.95
N ARG A 40 7.65 -13.90 -8.87
CA ARG A 40 8.50 -14.17 -10.03
C ARG A 40 7.83 -15.12 -11.03
N ARG A 41 7.23 -16.23 -10.56
CA ARG A 41 6.50 -17.18 -11.42
C ARG A 41 5.32 -16.55 -12.13
N LEU A 42 4.62 -15.63 -11.47
CA LEU A 42 3.48 -14.91 -12.05
C LEU A 42 3.92 -13.69 -12.89
N GLN A 43 5.22 -13.40 -12.94
CA GLN A 43 5.78 -12.21 -13.60
C GLN A 43 5.12 -10.90 -13.15
N LEU A 44 4.68 -10.86 -11.89
CA LEU A 44 4.06 -9.67 -11.31
C LEU A 44 5.15 -8.72 -10.82
N PRO A 45 5.16 -7.45 -11.24
CA PRO A 45 6.02 -6.44 -10.64
C PRO A 45 5.70 -6.27 -9.16
N PHE A 46 6.74 -6.19 -8.32
CA PHE A 46 6.58 -6.07 -6.88
C PHE A 46 7.72 -5.30 -6.20
N LEU A 47 7.48 -4.86 -4.98
CA LEU A 47 8.42 -4.24 -4.05
C LEU A 47 8.26 -4.86 -2.67
N LEU A 48 9.38 -5.05 -1.98
CA LEU A 48 9.40 -5.47 -0.59
C LEU A 48 9.99 -4.34 0.26
N GLN A 49 9.31 -4.03 1.37
CA GLN A 49 9.76 -3.04 2.32
C GLN A 49 9.71 -3.63 3.74
N PRO A 50 10.83 -3.63 4.48
CA PRO A 50 10.82 -3.95 5.91
C PRO A 50 10.03 -2.91 6.71
N VAL A 51 9.08 -3.37 7.53
CA VAL A 51 8.29 -2.50 8.43
C VAL A 51 8.72 -2.58 9.89
N GLY A 52 9.63 -3.50 10.22
CA GLY A 52 10.06 -3.80 11.58
C GLY A 52 9.36 -5.03 12.16
N ASN A 53 9.82 -5.49 13.33
CA ASN A 53 9.24 -6.64 14.06
C ASN A 53 9.15 -7.95 13.26
N GLY A 54 10.06 -8.17 12.29
CA GLY A 54 10.06 -9.37 11.45
C GLY A 54 8.92 -9.43 10.44
N CYS A 55 8.28 -8.29 10.11
CA CYS A 55 7.26 -8.19 9.07
C CYS A 55 7.79 -7.44 7.84
N LEU A 56 7.26 -7.81 6.68
CA LEU A 56 7.51 -7.17 5.39
C LEU A 56 6.19 -6.70 4.78
N ASN A 57 6.24 -5.53 4.14
CA ASN A 57 5.21 -5.07 3.24
C ASN A 57 5.57 -5.49 1.82
N LEU A 58 4.68 -6.25 1.18
CA LEU A 58 4.67 -6.50 -0.25
C LEU A 58 3.78 -5.47 -0.92
N TYR A 59 4.33 -4.73 -1.88
CA TYR A 59 3.56 -3.97 -2.85
C TYR A 59 3.63 -4.68 -4.19
N PHE A 60 2.51 -4.90 -4.85
CA PHE A 60 2.50 -5.41 -6.23
C PHE A 60 1.39 -4.75 -7.03
N GLY A 61 1.60 -4.57 -8.32
CA GLY A 61 0.62 -3.89 -9.16
C GLY A 61 1.20 -3.34 -10.46
N ARG A 62 0.53 -2.31 -10.97
CA ARG A 62 0.96 -1.52 -12.12
C ARG A 62 2.32 -0.87 -11.86
N ARG A 63 3.22 -0.89 -12.86
CA ARG A 63 4.59 -0.38 -12.73
C ARG A 63 4.60 1.10 -12.35
N GLU A 64 3.70 1.86 -12.94
CA GLU A 64 3.51 3.29 -12.69
C GLU A 64 3.21 3.57 -11.21
N CYS A 65 2.39 2.71 -10.58
CA CYS A 65 2.10 2.81 -9.14
C CYS A 65 3.31 2.40 -8.30
N LEU A 66 4.03 1.35 -8.68
CA LEU A 66 5.22 0.90 -7.95
C LEU A 66 6.35 1.92 -8.01
N ASP A 67 6.55 2.56 -9.15
CA ASP A 67 7.56 3.61 -9.32
C ASP A 67 7.24 4.81 -8.40
N ALA A 68 5.97 5.20 -8.29
CA ALA A 68 5.53 6.22 -7.33
C ALA A 68 5.72 5.77 -5.87
N VAL A 69 5.38 4.51 -5.54
CA VAL A 69 5.60 3.94 -4.20
C VAL A 69 7.07 3.99 -3.79
N ARG A 70 8.01 3.70 -4.70
CA ARG A 70 9.46 3.79 -4.41
C ARG A 70 9.87 5.20 -3.96
N MET A 71 9.23 6.23 -4.48
CA MET A 71 9.55 7.63 -4.15
C MET A 71 8.92 8.08 -2.83
N ILE A 72 7.76 7.51 -2.46
CA ILE A 72 6.99 7.89 -1.27
C ILE A 72 7.41 7.08 -0.04
N VAL A 73 7.72 5.80 -0.24
CA VAL A 73 7.84 4.80 0.81
C VAL A 73 9.32 4.53 1.11
N ASP A 74 10.06 5.60 1.36
CA ASP A 74 11.44 5.60 1.89
C ASP A 74 11.46 5.52 3.43
N LYS A 75 10.30 5.71 4.06
CA LYS A 75 10.07 5.76 5.50
C LYS A 75 8.95 4.79 5.92
N PRO A 76 8.82 4.46 7.23
CA PRO A 76 7.68 3.71 7.73
C PRO A 76 6.35 4.40 7.40
N LEU A 77 5.30 3.62 7.08
CA LEU A 77 3.98 4.15 6.70
C LEU A 77 3.39 5.12 7.74
N SER A 78 3.71 4.92 9.03
CA SER A 78 3.29 5.81 10.13
C SER A 78 3.86 7.22 10.06
N ARG A 79 4.94 7.43 9.28
CA ARG A 79 5.64 8.71 9.12
C ARG A 79 5.32 9.42 7.82
N LEU A 80 4.43 8.88 6.99
CA LEU A 80 4.01 9.55 5.76
C LEU A 80 3.34 10.89 6.06
N THR A 81 3.60 11.89 5.22
CA THR A 81 2.84 13.16 5.22
C THR A 81 1.37 12.91 4.86
N PRO A 82 0.46 13.84 5.16
CA PRO A 82 -0.92 13.75 4.70
C PRO A 82 -1.02 13.57 3.18
N GLU A 83 -0.18 14.26 2.41
CA GLU A 83 -0.11 14.18 0.94
C GLU A 83 0.38 12.81 0.46
N GLU A 84 1.46 12.30 1.06
CA GLU A 84 2.03 10.99 0.75
C GLU A 84 1.01 9.86 1.02
N ASP A 85 0.30 9.94 2.15
CA ASP A 85 -0.77 9.00 2.53
C ASP A 85 -2.00 9.14 1.63
N PHE A 86 -2.32 10.36 1.16
CA PHE A 86 -3.38 10.58 0.19
C PHE A 86 -3.08 9.85 -1.12
N ILE A 87 -1.88 10.07 -1.68
CA ILE A 87 -1.43 9.47 -2.94
C ILE A 87 -1.38 7.94 -2.80
N LEU A 88 -0.83 7.44 -1.69
CA LEU A 88 -0.77 6.00 -1.43
C LEU A 88 -2.18 5.37 -1.37
N GLY A 89 -3.11 5.98 -0.65
CA GLY A 89 -4.47 5.47 -0.55
C GLY A 89 -5.23 5.50 -1.88
N ALA A 90 -5.03 6.55 -2.69
CA ALA A 90 -5.58 6.60 -4.04
C ALA A 90 -5.06 5.45 -4.93
N MET A 91 -3.75 5.13 -4.86
CA MET A 91 -3.17 4.00 -5.60
C MET A 91 -3.71 2.64 -5.14
N LEU A 92 -4.04 2.51 -3.84
CA LEU A 92 -4.64 1.30 -3.26
C LEU A 92 -6.15 1.15 -3.57
N GLY A 93 -6.74 2.16 -4.23
CA GLY A 93 -8.14 2.18 -4.63
C GLY A 93 -9.10 2.53 -3.49
N TYR A 94 -8.67 3.31 -2.51
CA TYR A 94 -9.60 3.89 -1.55
C TYR A 94 -10.48 4.96 -2.20
N ASP A 95 -11.67 5.13 -1.63
CA ASP A 95 -12.59 6.16 -2.08
C ASP A 95 -11.97 7.55 -1.97
N LEU A 96 -12.19 8.38 -2.99
CA LEU A 96 -11.56 9.70 -3.09
C LEU A 96 -12.09 10.64 -2.01
N CYS A 97 -13.40 10.63 -1.74
CA CYS A 97 -14.02 11.48 -0.72
C CYS A 97 -13.52 11.10 0.68
N ALA A 98 -13.47 9.80 0.99
CA ALA A 98 -12.91 9.32 2.25
C ALA A 98 -11.43 9.72 2.44
N GLN A 99 -10.64 9.73 1.36
CA GLN A 99 -9.26 10.21 1.40
C GLN A 99 -9.19 11.74 1.60
N CYS A 100 -10.11 12.51 1.04
CA CYS A 100 -10.23 13.96 1.29
C CYS A 100 -10.54 14.25 2.76
N GLU A 101 -11.52 13.56 3.33
CA GLU A 101 -11.89 13.68 4.75
C GLU A 101 -10.67 13.39 5.64
N ARG A 102 -10.04 12.23 5.43
CA ARG A 102 -8.83 11.83 6.18
C ARG A 102 -7.68 12.82 6.03
N TYR A 103 -7.47 13.37 4.83
CA TYR A 103 -6.45 14.39 4.59
C TYR A 103 -6.70 15.66 5.40
N CYS A 104 -7.93 16.18 5.35
CA CYS A 104 -8.35 17.35 6.12
C CYS A 104 -8.16 17.12 7.63
N GLU A 105 -8.60 15.99 8.16
CA GLU A 105 -8.42 15.64 9.56
C GLU A 105 -6.93 15.64 9.98
N ARG A 106 -6.06 15.03 9.17
CA ARG A 106 -4.62 14.96 9.45
C ARG A 106 -3.94 16.33 9.36
N LYS A 107 -4.41 17.22 8.49
CA LYS A 107 -3.92 18.60 8.38
C LYS A 107 -4.40 19.49 9.54
N CYS A 108 -5.65 19.35 9.96
CA CYS A 108 -6.21 20.14 11.06
C CYS A 108 -5.63 19.70 12.41
N ARG A 109 -5.32 18.42 12.62
CA ARG A 109 -4.53 17.96 13.78
C ARG A 109 -3.11 18.54 13.83
N ARG A 110 -2.55 18.99 12.71
CA ARG A 110 -1.23 19.64 12.60
C ARG A 110 -1.31 21.17 12.59
N GLY A 111 -2.45 21.75 12.98
CA GLY A 111 -2.63 23.20 13.16
C GLY A 111 -2.86 24.02 11.88
N HIS A 112 -3.13 23.37 10.74
CA HIS A 112 -3.35 24.05 9.44
C HIS A 112 -4.83 24.15 9.05
N CYS A 113 -5.74 24.26 10.02
CA CYS A 113 -7.14 24.56 9.73
C CYS A 113 -7.37 26.07 9.88
N GLY A 114 -7.18 26.83 8.81
CA GLY A 114 -7.89 28.09 8.63
C GLY A 114 -9.33 27.74 8.28
N ALA A 115 -10.28 28.22 9.07
CA ALA A 115 -11.70 28.04 8.81
C ALA A 115 -12.05 28.51 7.39
N ALA A 116 -12.37 27.57 6.51
CA ALA A 116 -13.17 27.80 5.31
C ALA A 116 -14.19 26.65 5.34
N GLY A 117 -15.41 26.84 5.84
CA GLY A 117 -16.34 27.88 5.41
C GLY A 117 -17.30 27.21 4.43
N ALA A 118 -18.36 26.60 4.97
CA ALA A 118 -19.67 26.39 4.37
C ALA A 118 -20.62 25.94 5.50
#